data_AF-A0A9D6XXK3-F1
#
_entry.id   AF-A0A9D6XXK3-F1
#
_cell.length_a   1.000
_cell.length_b   1.000
_cell.length_c   1.000
_cell.angle_alpha   90.00
_cell.angle_beta   90.00
_cell.angle_gamma   90.00
#
_symmetry.space_group_name_H-M   'P 1'
#
loop_
_entity.id
_entity.type
_entity.pdbx_description
1 polymer ?
#
loop_
_entity_poly.entity_id
_entity_poly.type
_entity_poly.pdbx_seq_one_letter_code
_entity_poly.pdbx_strand_id
1 'polypeptide(L)' 'MFAADGAFLPDGRFVTLPAVPGSLLAEGFRRAALRFLVKNEALADELRKRMVAWAIPAS' A
#
# COMPACT_ATOMS: atom_id res chain seq x y z
N MET A 1 14.31 -2.62 -1.59
CA MET A 1 13.97 -2.35 -3.01
C MET A 1 12.84 -3.30 -3.36
N PHE A 2 11.58 -2.84 -3.32
CA PHE A 2 10.42 -3.65 -3.67
C PHE A 2 10.03 -3.35 -5.12
N ALA A 3 9.70 -4.40 -5.87
CA ALA A 3 9.51 -4.41 -7.31
C ALA A 3 8.47 -3.38 -7.80
N ALA A 4 8.92 -2.28 -8.42
CA ALA A 4 8.21 -1.58 -9.50
C ALA A 4 9.03 -0.43 -10.11
N ASP A 5 10.36 -0.53 -10.23
CA ASP A 5 11.15 0.52 -10.91
C ASP A 5 10.93 0.51 -12.44
N GLY A 6 10.22 -0.49 -12.97
CA GLY A 6 9.85 -0.56 -14.38
C GLY A 6 8.94 -1.73 -14.74
N ALA A 7 8.52 -1.74 -15.99
CA ALA A 7 7.73 -2.81 -16.61
C ALA A 7 8.35 -3.21 -17.96
N PHE A 8 8.11 -4.45 -18.38
CA PHE A 8 8.43 -4.89 -19.73
C PHE A 8 7.21 -4.73 -20.64
N LEU A 9 7.41 -4.14 -21.81
CA LEU A 9 6.42 -4.04 -22.87
C LEU A 9 6.32 -5.39 -23.64
N PRO A 10 5.24 -5.61 -24.41
CA PRO A 10 5.08 -6.83 -25.20
C PRO A 10 6.17 -7.06 -26.26
N ASP A 11 6.86 -6.00 -26.69
CA ASP A 11 8.01 -6.05 -27.60
C ASP A 11 9.33 -6.38 -26.89
N GLY A 12 9.28 -6.67 -25.58
CA GLY A 12 10.44 -7.00 -24.75
C GLY A 12 11.22 -5.79 -24.23
N ARG A 13 10.81 -4.56 -24.57
CA ARG A 13 11.49 -3.35 -24.11
C ARG A 13 11.17 -3.07 -22.64
N PHE A 14 12.19 -2.83 -21.84
CA PHE A 14 12.03 -2.35 -20.47
C PHE A 14 11.72 -0.85 -20.45
N VAL A 15 10.73 -0.45 -19.66
CA VAL A 15 10.38 0.95 -19.41
C VAL A 15 10.40 1.25 -17.92
N THR A 16 11.11 2.31 -17.53
CA THR A 16 11.09 2.81 -16.16
C THR A 16 9.71 3.39 -15.86
N LEU A 17 9.09 2.95 -14.77
CA LEU A 17 7.82 3.49 -14.31
C LEU A 17 8.08 4.72 -13.42
N PRO A 18 7.17 5.72 -13.43
CA PRO A 18 7.30 6.84 -12.52
C PRO A 18 7.34 6.32 -11.08
N ALA A 19 8.29 6.83 -10.29
CA ALA A 19 8.44 6.47 -8.90
C ALA A 19 7.11 6.73 -8.17
N VAL A 20 6.52 5.68 -7.61
CA VAL A 20 5.33 5.84 -6.79
C VAL A 20 5.77 6.47 -5.47
N PRO A 21 5.20 7.63 -5.06
CA PRO A 21 5.49 8.22 -3.77
C PRO A 21 5.34 7.18 -2.65
N GLY A 22 6.37 7.04 -1.82
CA GLY A 22 6.36 6.05 -0.73
C GLY A 22 5.17 6.21 0.21
N SER A 23 4.64 7.42 0.35
CA SER A 23 3.39 7.72 1.09
C SER A 23 2.16 7.05 0.49
N LEU A 24 2.03 6.97 -0.84
CA LEU A 24 0.93 6.28 -1.51
C LEU A 24 1.04 4.75 -1.36
N LEU A 25 2.25 4.21 -1.44
CA LEU A 25 2.51 2.80 -1.17
C LEU A 25 2.22 2.45 0.29
N ALA A 26 2.65 3.29 1.23
CA ALA A 26 2.39 3.12 2.65
C ALA A 26 0.89 3.14 2.95
N GLU A 27 0.12 4.04 2.32
CA GLU A 27 -1.33 4.10 2.52
C GLU A 27 -2.06 2.88 1.94
N GLY A 28 -1.68 2.45 0.74
CA GLY A 28 -2.21 1.24 0.11
C GLY A 28 -1.91 -0.01 0.95
N PHE A 29 -0.66 -0.15 1.40
CA PHE A 29 -0.21 -1.25 2.27
C PHE A 29 -0.93 -1.22 3.62
N ARG A 30 -1.03 -0.06 4.27
CA ARG A 30 -1.76 0.13 5.54
C ARG A 30 -3.19 -0.38 5.43
N ARG A 31 -3.91 0.00 4.38
CA ARG A 31 -5.29 -0.46 4.15
C ARG A 31 -5.37 -1.96 3.91
N ALA A 32 -4.43 -2.54 3.16
CA ALA A 32 -4.40 -3.97 2.91
C ALA A 32 -4.12 -4.78 4.19
N ALA A 33 -3.12 -4.37 4.98
CA ALA A 33 -2.78 -4.98 6.26
C ALA A 33 -3.96 -4.91 7.25
N LEU A 34 -4.60 -3.75 7.36
CA LEU A 34 -5.76 -3.56 8.22
C LEU A 34 -6.96 -4.44 7.83
N ARG A 35 -7.23 -4.62 6.52
CA ARG A 35 -8.25 -5.58 6.05
C ARG A 35 -7.87 -7.02 6.40
N PHE A 36 -6.59 -7.38 6.25
CA PHE A 36 -6.09 -8.71 6.59
C PHE A 36 -6.28 -9.00 8.08
N LEU A 37 -5.98 -8.05 8.97
CA LEU A 37 -6.15 -8.25 10.41
C LEU A 37 -7.61 -8.43 10.82
N VAL A 38 -8.54 -7.70 10.21
CA VAL A 38 -9.98 -7.91 10.44
C VAL A 38 -10.41 -9.29 9.97
N LYS A 39 -9.95 -9.73 8.79
CA LYS A 39 -10.30 -11.06 8.25
C LYS A 39 -9.85 -12.20 9.18
N ASN A 40 -8.76 -12.02 9.91
CA ASN A 40 -8.21 -13.03 10.83
C ASN A 40 -8.66 -12.81 12.28
N GLU A 41 -9.69 -12.00 12.52
CA GLU A 41 -10.26 -11.71 13.85
C GLU A 41 -9.28 -11.10 14.86
N ALA A 42 -8.09 -10.72 14.41
CA ALA A 42 -7.07 -10.05 15.21
C ALA A 42 -7.41 -8.58 15.46
N LEU A 43 -8.41 -8.03 14.75
CA LEU A 43 -8.83 -6.64 14.85
C LEU A 43 -10.34 -6.51 14.62
N ALA A 44 -11.03 -5.78 15.48
CA ALA A 44 -12.44 -5.42 15.25
C ALA A 44 -12.58 -4.43 14.08
N ASP A 45 -13.65 -4.57 13.29
CA ASP A 45 -13.93 -3.72 12.12
C ASP A 45 -14.00 -2.23 12.46
N GLU A 46 -14.57 -1.90 13.62
CA GLU A 46 -14.68 -0.53 14.10
C GLU A 46 -13.32 0.08 14.45
N LEU A 47 -12.41 -0.71 15.01
CA LEU A 47 -11.05 -0.26 15.28
C LEU A 47 -10.28 -0.01 13.98
N ARG A 48 -10.49 -0.85 12.96
CA ARG A 48 -9.96 -0.64 11.60
C ARG A 48 -10.37 0.72 11.03
N LYS A 49 -11.66 1.06 11.09
CA LYS A 49 -12.18 2.34 10.56
C LYS A 49 -11.51 3.55 11.23
N ARG A 50 -11.35 3.49 12.56
CA ARG A 50 -10.65 4.53 13.33
C ARG A 50 -9.18 4.64 12.95
N MET A 51 -8.49 3.52 12.77
CA MET A 51 -7.07 3.52 12.38
C MET A 51 -6.83 4.05 10.95
N VAL A 52 -7.77 3.83 10.02
CA VAL A 52 -7.71 4.44 8.68
C VAL A 52 -7.91 5.95 8.74
N ALA A 53 -8.85 6.42 9.56
CA ALA A 53 -9.15 7.83 9.73
C ALA A 53 -8.05 8.60 10.49
N TRP A 54 -7.18 7.89 11.21
CA TRP A 54 -6.04 8.50 11.88
C TRP A 54 -5.02 8.97 10.83
N ALA A 55 -4.89 10.30 10.70
CA ALA A 55 -3.82 10.93 9.96
C ALA A 55 -2.50 10.70 10.71
N ILE A 56 -1.57 9.97 10.11
CA ILE A 56 -0.20 9.90 10.60
C ILE A 56 0.46 11.20 10.13
N PRO A 57 1.00 12.05 11.02
CA PRO A 57 1.76 13.21 10.61
C PRO A 57 2.88 12.78 9.67
N ALA A 58 3.07 13.50 8.56
CA ALA A 58 4.22 13.27 7.70
C ALA A 58 5.50 13.56 8.52
N SER A 59 6.26 12.51 8.79
CA SER A 59 7.60 12.54 9.41
C SER A 59 8.66 12.94 8.40
#